data_AF-A0A1N7PC13-F1
#
_entry.id   AF-A0A1N7PC13-F1
#
_cell.length_a   1.000
_cell.length_b   1.000
_cell.length_c   1.000
_cell.angle_alpha   90.00
_cell.angle_beta   90.00
_cell.angle_gamma   90.00
#
_symmetry.space_group_name_H-M   'P 1'
#
loop_
_entity.id
_entity.type
_entity.pdbx_description
1 polymer ?
#
loop_
_entity_poly.entity_id
_entity_poly.type
_entity_poly.pdbx_seq_one_letter_code
_entity_poly.pdbx_strand_id
1 'polypeptide(L)'
;MKGIGSSVLLCGLAAALSACMEAPSAPAPVTVTPPPVEVAEPPGTSPASAIPASSVAAEYAYVSEHFPGWQVQTQGLMMQPSGRAVDVLTLEKAGENRDLYFDISSVFVTGL
;
A
#
# COMPACT_ATOMS: atom_id res chain seq x y z
N MET A 1 59.09 21.33 1.85
CA MET A 1 59.13 19.88 1.54
C MET A 1 60.29 19.32 2.36
N LYS A 2 60.17 18.36 3.28
CA LYS A 2 59.32 17.17 3.37
C LYS A 2 59.22 16.80 4.87
N GLY A 3 58.00 16.63 5.37
CA GLY A 3 57.72 16.28 6.76
C GLY A 3 57.89 14.79 7.03
N ILE A 4 58.29 14.48 8.25
CA ILE A 4 58.66 13.18 8.81
C ILE A 4 57.40 12.44 9.26
N GLY A 5 57.46 11.10 9.26
CA GLY A 5 56.60 10.24 10.08
C GLY A 5 55.58 9.44 9.27
N SER A 6 55.17 8.26 9.68
CA SER A 6 55.64 7.36 10.73
C SER A 6 54.92 6.03 10.45
N SER A 7 55.61 4.91 10.66
CA SER A 7 55.05 3.57 10.55
C SER A 7 53.70 3.45 11.26
N VAL A 8 52.69 2.99 10.52
CA VAL A 8 51.46 2.37 11.04
C VAL A 8 51.14 1.25 10.05
N LEU A 9 51.65 0.04 10.31
CA LEU A 9 51.01 -1.02 11.09
C LEU A 9 50.53 -2.10 10.10
N LEU A 10 51.43 -3.06 9.84
CA LEU A 10 51.06 -4.40 9.41
C LEU A 10 50.39 -5.13 10.59
N CYS A 11 49.66 -6.21 10.28
CA CYS A 11 48.99 -7.19 11.16
C CYS A 11 47.51 -6.87 11.43
N GLY A 12 46.55 -7.74 11.15
CA GLY A 12 46.65 -9.10 10.64
C GLY A 12 45.27 -9.58 10.17
N LEU A 13 45.28 -10.39 9.12
CA LEU A 13 44.12 -11.12 8.65
C LEU A 13 43.92 -12.32 9.59
N ALA A 14 43.04 -12.20 10.58
CA ALA A 14 42.65 -13.32 11.42
C ALA A 14 41.55 -14.12 10.72
N ALA A 15 41.92 -15.13 9.95
CA ALA A 15 41.00 -16.16 9.49
C ALA A 15 40.86 -17.22 10.61
N ALA A 16 39.81 -17.12 11.41
CA ALA A 16 39.41 -18.18 12.32
C ALA A 16 38.28 -19.00 11.66
N LEU A 17 38.63 -20.12 11.02
CA LEU A 17 37.67 -21.18 10.70
C LEU A 17 37.28 -21.86 12.02
N SER A 18 36.18 -21.40 12.63
CA SER A 18 35.51 -22.17 13.68
C SER A 18 34.47 -23.06 13.02
N ALA A 19 34.81 -24.33 12.83
CA ALA A 19 33.87 -25.36 12.43
C ALA A 19 32.89 -25.61 13.59
N CYS A 20 31.69 -25.05 13.51
CA CYS A 20 30.60 -25.47 14.39
C CYS A 20 30.09 -26.81 13.87
N MET A 21 30.37 -27.89 14.62
CA MET A 21 29.75 -29.20 14.41
C MET A 21 28.22 -29.04 14.52
N GLU A 22 27.50 -29.35 13.44
CA GLU A 22 26.04 -29.36 13.43
C GLU A 22 25.55 -30.60 14.19
N ALA A 23 24.89 -30.39 15.33
CA ALA A 23 24.20 -31.45 16.05
C ALA A 23 22.98 -31.90 15.22
N PRO A 24 22.58 -33.19 15.26
CA PRO A 24 21.40 -33.65 14.55
C PRO A 24 20.16 -32.94 15.11
N SER A 25 19.59 -32.04 14.31
CA SER A 25 18.32 -31.39 14.64
C SER A 25 17.22 -32.44 14.66
N ALA A 26 16.59 -32.63 15.83
CA ALA A 26 15.30 -33.29 15.89
C ALA A 26 14.32 -32.52 14.97
N PRO A 27 13.42 -33.20 14.24
CA PRO A 27 12.47 -32.51 13.37
C PRO A 27 11.61 -31.56 14.21
N ALA A 28 11.62 -30.28 13.86
CA ALA A 28 10.74 -29.30 14.47
C ALA A 28 9.27 -29.75 14.27
N PRO A 29 8.38 -29.50 15.26
CA PRO A 29 6.95 -29.73 15.05
C PRO A 29 6.51 -28.90 13.85
N VAL A 30 5.96 -29.58 12.84
CA VAL A 30 5.33 -28.94 11.67
C VAL A 30 4.16 -28.10 12.16
N THR A 31 4.41 -26.82 12.38
CA THR A 31 3.35 -25.85 12.63
C THR A 31 2.69 -25.62 11.30
N VAL A 32 1.52 -26.24 11.09
CA VAL A 32 0.65 -25.91 9.96
C VAL A 32 0.14 -24.49 10.23
N THR A 33 0.84 -23.49 9.68
CA THR A 33 0.34 -22.12 9.66
C THR A 33 -0.90 -22.12 8.77
N PRO A 34 -2.10 -21.77 9.28
CA PRO A 34 -3.26 -21.58 8.42
C PRO A 34 -2.92 -20.53 7.36
N PRO A 35 -3.50 -20.61 6.14
CA PRO A 35 -3.28 -19.58 5.14
C PRO A 35 -3.57 -18.20 5.75
N PRO A 36 -2.81 -17.16 5.37
CA PRO A 36 -3.08 -15.80 5.84
C PRO A 36 -4.56 -15.49 5.60
N VAL A 37 -5.30 -15.17 6.66
CA VAL A 37 -6.67 -14.70 6.52
C VAL A 37 -6.56 -13.31 5.91
N GLU A 38 -6.78 -13.20 4.60
CA GLU A 38 -6.77 -11.94 3.88
C GLU A 38 -7.97 -11.11 4.36
N VAL A 39 -7.70 -10.10 5.18
CA VAL A 39 -8.74 -9.17 5.65
C VAL A 39 -9.15 -8.31 4.46
N ALA A 40 -10.42 -8.37 4.08
CA ALA A 40 -10.96 -7.56 3.00
C ALA A 40 -10.77 -6.07 3.30
N GLU A 41 -10.25 -5.34 2.32
CA GLU A 41 -10.04 -3.89 2.42
C GLU A 41 -11.39 -3.16 2.56
N PRO A 42 -11.48 -2.09 3.38
CA PRO A 42 -12.69 -1.27 3.44
C PRO A 42 -13.08 -0.71 2.06
N PRO A 43 -14.38 -0.59 1.75
CA PRO A 43 -14.83 -0.02 0.48
C PRO A 43 -14.33 1.40 0.27
N GLY A 44 -13.80 1.67 -0.92
CA GLY A 44 -13.41 3.00 -1.36
C GLY A 44 -12.12 3.54 -0.78
N THR A 45 -11.32 2.75 -0.06
CA THR A 45 -10.01 3.20 0.47
C THR A 45 -8.85 3.03 -0.52
N SER A 46 -9.05 2.29 -1.60
CA SER A 46 -8.11 2.20 -2.71
C SER A 46 -8.84 2.06 -4.05
N PRO A 47 -8.12 2.22 -5.19
CA PRO A 47 -8.68 1.86 -6.49
C PRO A 47 -9.13 0.40 -6.55
N ALA A 48 -8.48 -0.53 -5.82
CA ALA A 48 -8.86 -1.95 -5.83
C ALA A 48 -10.20 -2.20 -5.11
N SER A 49 -10.47 -1.46 -4.03
CA SER A 49 -11.72 -1.53 -3.26
C SER A 49 -12.77 -0.49 -3.67
N ALA A 50 -12.61 0.15 -4.83
CA ALA A 50 -13.46 1.27 -5.25
C ALA A 50 -14.96 0.91 -5.28
N ILE A 51 -15.79 1.84 -4.80
CA ILE A 51 -17.24 1.66 -4.63
C ILE A 51 -17.95 1.78 -5.98
N PRO A 52 -18.77 0.80 -6.39
CA PRO A 52 -19.53 0.92 -7.63
C PRO A 52 -20.47 2.13 -7.60
N ALA A 53 -20.37 3.01 -8.60
CA ALA A 53 -21.26 4.14 -8.77
C ALA A 53 -21.79 4.22 -10.21
N SER A 54 -23.09 4.45 -10.34
CA SER A 54 -23.76 4.57 -11.64
C SER A 54 -23.93 6.01 -12.11
N SER A 55 -23.55 6.99 -11.28
CA SER A 55 -23.57 8.42 -11.61
C SER A 55 -22.84 9.23 -10.54
N VAL A 56 -22.44 10.45 -10.89
CA VAL A 56 -21.89 11.42 -9.94
C VAL A 56 -22.86 11.67 -8.78
N ALA A 57 -24.17 11.76 -9.04
CA ALA A 57 -25.15 11.94 -7.98
C ALA A 57 -25.14 10.78 -6.95
N ALA A 58 -24.87 9.55 -7.39
CA ALA A 58 -24.76 8.39 -6.51
C ALA A 58 -23.50 8.46 -5.62
N GLU A 59 -22.39 8.97 -6.14
CA GLU A 59 -21.15 9.17 -5.37
C GLU A 59 -21.37 10.18 -4.23
N TYR A 60 -21.96 11.33 -4.55
CA TYR A 60 -22.24 12.37 -3.55
C TYR A 60 -23.30 11.90 -2.54
N ALA A 61 -24.30 11.13 -2.97
CA ALA A 61 -25.27 10.51 -2.06
C ALA A 61 -24.56 9.55 -1.09
N TYR A 62 -23.66 8.70 -1.58
CA TYR A 62 -22.88 7.80 -0.75
C TYR A 62 -22.04 8.57 0.29
N VAL A 63 -21.36 9.64 -0.13
CA VAL A 63 -20.60 10.52 0.79
C VAL A 63 -21.52 11.09 1.87
N SER A 64 -22.68 11.62 1.49
CA SER A 64 -23.63 12.23 2.44
C SER A 64 -24.15 11.24 3.49
N GLU A 65 -24.34 9.97 3.11
CA GLU A 65 -24.82 8.90 3.97
C GLU A 65 -23.73 8.34 4.88
N HIS A 66 -22.53 8.11 4.35
CA HIS A 66 -21.46 7.36 5.05
C HIS A 66 -20.44 8.28 5.73
N PHE A 67 -20.30 9.52 5.28
CA PHE A 67 -19.32 10.48 5.77
C PHE A 67 -20.01 11.78 6.25
N PRO A 68 -20.90 11.72 7.27
CA PRO A 68 -21.59 12.91 7.76
C PRO A 68 -20.62 13.95 8.34
N GLY A 69 -20.80 15.18 7.87
CA GLY A 69 -19.97 16.32 8.24
C GLY A 69 -18.61 16.38 7.54
N TRP A 70 -18.35 15.50 6.57
CA TRP A 70 -17.25 15.65 5.63
C TRP A 70 -17.70 16.44 4.40
N GLN A 71 -16.78 17.18 3.78
CA GLN A 71 -17.03 17.96 2.57
C GLN A 71 -16.18 17.44 1.42
N VAL A 72 -16.74 17.33 0.23
CA VAL A 72 -15.96 17.06 -0.99
C VAL A 72 -15.16 18.31 -1.34
N GLN A 73 -13.84 18.23 -1.32
CA GLN A 73 -12.95 19.34 -1.69
C GLN A 73 -12.56 19.28 -3.17
N THR A 74 -12.20 18.09 -3.64
CA THR A 74 -11.76 17.87 -5.02
C THR A 74 -12.32 16.58 -5.57
N GLN A 75 -12.49 16.56 -6.89
CA GLN A 75 -12.90 15.40 -7.67
C GLN A 75 -11.93 15.20 -8.83
N GLY A 76 -11.57 13.96 -9.14
CA GLY A 76 -10.64 13.64 -10.22
C GLY A 76 -10.85 12.27 -10.83
N LEU A 77 -10.60 12.15 -12.14
CA LEU A 77 -10.73 10.91 -12.89
C LEU A 77 -9.37 10.20 -13.00
N MET A 78 -9.35 8.92 -12.66
CA MET A 78 -8.20 8.02 -12.82
C MET A 78 -8.54 6.89 -13.80
N MET A 79 -7.78 6.80 -14.89
CA MET A 79 -7.84 5.66 -15.81
C MET A 79 -6.79 4.63 -15.43
N GLN A 80 -7.22 3.42 -15.07
CA GLN A 80 -6.30 2.31 -14.80
C GLN A 80 -5.82 1.68 -16.12
N PRO A 81 -4.62 1.05 -16.13
CA PRO A 81 -4.12 0.33 -17.31
C PRO A 81 -5.05 -0.77 -17.83
N SER A 82 -5.94 -1.28 -16.98
CA SER A 82 -6.98 -2.26 -17.33
C SER A 82 -8.14 -1.66 -18.16
N GLY A 83 -8.16 -0.34 -18.36
CA GLY A 83 -9.30 0.39 -18.95
C GLY A 83 -10.40 0.73 -17.96
N ARG A 84 -10.24 0.34 -16.68
CA ARG A 84 -11.19 0.67 -15.61
C ARG A 84 -11.12 2.16 -15.27
N ALA A 85 -12.26 2.83 -15.28
CA ALA A 85 -12.39 4.23 -14.91
C ALA A 85 -12.75 4.33 -13.42
N VAL A 86 -11.95 5.08 -12.66
CA VAL A 86 -12.17 5.32 -11.23
C VAL A 86 -12.27 6.81 -10.98
N ASP A 87 -13.35 7.25 -10.37
CA ASP A 87 -13.47 8.61 -9.85
C ASP A 87 -12.92 8.68 -8.42
N VAL A 88 -12.27 9.79 -8.09
CA VAL A 88 -11.64 10.01 -6.78
C VAL A 88 -12.20 11.29 -6.18
N LEU A 89 -12.91 11.17 -5.05
CA LEU A 89 -13.33 12.30 -4.25
C LEU A 89 -12.39 12.47 -3.07
N THR A 90 -11.76 13.63 -2.95
CA THR A 90 -11.02 13.99 -1.73
C THR A 90 -11.98 14.69 -0.78
N LEU A 91 -12.23 14.08 0.37
CA LEU A 91 -13.06 14.57 1.45
C LEU A 91 -12.21 15.29 2.49
N GLU A 92 -12.76 16.34 3.11
CA GLU A 92 -12.15 17.04 4.23
C GLU A 92 -13.10 17.14 5.42
N LYS A 93 -12.54 17.03 6.63
CA LYS A 93 -13.22 17.34 7.88
C LYS A 93 -12.23 17.78 8.95
N ALA A 94 -12.36 19.01 9.43
CA ALA A 94 -11.54 19.57 10.50
C ALA A 94 -10.02 19.45 10.23
N GLY A 95 -9.61 19.62 8.97
CA GLY A 95 -8.22 19.53 8.52
C GLY A 95 -7.72 18.11 8.23
N GLU A 96 -8.55 17.08 8.43
CA GLU A 96 -8.27 15.72 7.98
C GLU A 96 -8.76 15.53 6.54
N ASN A 97 -7.91 14.97 5.68
CA ASN A 97 -8.27 14.63 4.30
C ASN A 97 -8.36 13.11 4.12
N ARG A 98 -9.29 12.66 3.28
CA ARG A 98 -9.43 11.26 2.86
C ARG A 98 -9.81 11.18 1.39
N ASP A 99 -9.17 10.28 0.65
CA ASP A 99 -9.61 9.95 -0.70
C ASP A 99 -10.62 8.81 -0.67
N LEU A 100 -11.67 8.94 -1.48
CA LEU A 100 -12.69 7.94 -1.68
C LEU A 100 -12.74 7.57 -3.17
N TYR A 101 -12.55 6.29 -3.47
CA TYR A 101 -12.48 5.79 -4.84
C TYR A 101 -13.82 5.17 -5.26
N PHE A 102 -14.32 5.56 -6.43
CA PHE A 102 -15.55 5.05 -7.02
C PHE A 102 -15.30 4.40 -8.38
N ASP A 103 -15.83 3.20 -8.59
CA ASP A 103 -15.81 2.55 -9.90
C ASP A 103 -16.97 3.08 -10.75
N ILE A 104 -16.59 3.88 -11.73
CA ILE A 104 -17.50 4.55 -12.67
C ILE A 104 -17.42 3.93 -14.06
N SER A 105 -16.80 2.75 -14.19
CA SER A 105 -16.62 2.09 -15.49
C SER A 105 -17.94 1.92 -16.23
N SER A 106 -19.03 1.65 -15.49
CA SER A 106 -20.39 1.51 -16.03
C SER A 106 -20.93 2.79 -16.70
N VAL A 107 -20.42 3.96 -16.31
CA VAL A 107 -20.80 5.26 -16.88
C VAL A 107 -20.02 5.52 -18.18
N PHE A 108 -18.77 5.08 -18.26
CA PHE A 108 -17.87 5.31 -19.40
C PHE A 108 -18.02 4.27 -20.53
N VAL A 109 -18.86 3.24 -20.39
CA VAL A 109 -19.06 2.22 -21.45
C VAL A 109 -19.85 2.74 -22.66
N THR A 110 -20.47 3.92 -22.59
CA THR A 110 -21.25 4.50 -23.69
C THR A 110 -20.49 5.65 -24.34
N GLY A 111 -19.51 5.37 -25.21
CA GLY A 111 -18.79 6.44 -25.89
C GLY A 111 -17.57 6.09 -26.76
N LEU A 112 -17.46 4.88 -27.30
CA LEU A 112 -16.52 4.54 -28.39
C LEU A 112 -17.23 3.78 -29.50
#